data_AF-A0A6C0UT48-F1
#
_entry.id   AF-A0A6C0UT48-F1
#
_cell.length_a   1.000
_cell.length_b   1.000
_cell.length_c   1.000
_cell.angle_alpha   90.00
_cell.angle_beta   90.00
_cell.angle_gamma   90.00
#
_symmetry.space_group_name_H-M   'P 1'
#
loop_
_entity.id
_entity.type
_entity.pdbx_description
1 polymer ?
#
loop_
_entity_poly.entity_id
_entity_poly.type
_entity_poly.pdbx_seq_one_letter_code
_entity_poly.pdbx_strand_id
1 'polypeptide(L)'
;MGTDRYTPRSYDDIAPDQRPSLKQALVPVLGLVAFLGLGSAWLGLDPHIPLIWSIALVGLLGRFVWGYTWEDLYEGIERSLAMGLQAILILFTIYGVVSTWVAAGTIPTLMYYGLDLLSPQVFLPATALLVGIATFAIGSSWTAVGTLGVAFIGIGSGLGVPEPMTAGAILTGAYAGDKQSPLSDTTNLAAAVTNTDLYDHIRAMRNGTAVAFGLSLVGFVVLSLGITGTIPAGQIADIQTALASTYDTTLLAFLPLAVTFGLAAAGYPALTVLLAGAFAGAFTSILVQGASFVTAWQTFMSGTGPETGSELVNSLLASGGVSGSAWTIAIVVAALTLGGLLEQTGVLAVLAHRLQRGIQSPRLLVASTGISAMLTNALTAQQYMSIVVPGMTLRDTYDEFGLDSSDLSQAIESAGTPTGALLPWHAGGAYMAGVLGVSTLQYAQYYFFGYLSPLVLFAFVLAGVGFSGNSAAQPGPAAPAADDD
;
A
#
# COMPACT_ATOMS: atom_id res chain seq x y z
N MET A 1 17.77 -9.89 -7.47
CA MET A 1 18.44 -10.33 -6.22
C MET A 1 17.71 -11.56 -5.75
N GLY A 2 18.44 -12.64 -5.47
CA GLY A 2 17.87 -13.98 -5.27
C GLY A 2 16.83 -14.06 -4.16
N THR A 3 15.75 -14.79 -4.44
CA THR A 3 14.67 -15.15 -3.52
C THR A 3 15.08 -16.17 -2.45
N ASP A 4 16.35 -16.56 -2.39
CA ASP A 4 16.89 -17.61 -1.49
C ASP A 4 17.11 -17.16 -0.02
N ARG A 5 16.53 -16.06 0.45
CA ARG A 5 16.84 -15.55 1.82
C ARG A 5 15.67 -15.41 2.77
N TYR A 6 14.45 -15.76 2.38
CA TYR A 6 13.32 -15.63 3.29
C TYR A 6 12.32 -16.77 3.17
N THR A 7 12.41 -17.71 4.12
CA THR A 7 11.35 -18.66 4.44
C THR A 7 10.73 -18.21 5.77
N PRO A 8 9.43 -17.86 5.81
CA PRO A 8 8.73 -17.66 7.07
C PRO A 8 8.88 -18.89 7.95
N ARG A 9 9.04 -18.71 9.27
CA ARG A 9 9.01 -19.83 10.20
C ARG A 9 7.64 -20.48 10.20
N SER A 10 7.56 -21.76 9.88
CA SER A 10 6.33 -22.54 10.06
C SER A 10 6.13 -22.87 11.54
N TYR A 11 4.93 -23.30 11.89
CA TYR A 11 4.61 -23.73 13.26
C TYR A 11 5.51 -24.88 13.72
N ASP A 12 5.88 -25.77 12.80
CA ASP A 12 6.67 -26.96 13.10
C ASP A 12 8.18 -26.69 13.18
N ASP A 13 8.66 -25.61 12.58
CA ASP A 13 10.06 -25.16 12.67
C ASP A 13 10.44 -24.59 14.06
N ILE A 14 9.45 -24.24 14.89
CA ILE A 14 9.68 -23.60 16.19
C ILE A 14 9.87 -24.66 17.27
N ALA A 15 10.99 -24.60 18.00
CA ALA A 15 11.27 -25.50 19.10
C ALA A 15 10.11 -25.49 20.14
N PRO A 16 9.63 -26.66 20.63
CA PRO A 16 8.43 -26.72 21.48
C PRO A 16 8.49 -25.88 22.76
N ASP A 17 9.69 -25.66 23.30
CA ASP A 17 9.97 -24.84 24.48
C ASP A 17 9.94 -23.33 24.18
N GLN A 18 10.25 -22.93 22.94
CA GLN A 18 10.19 -21.54 22.47
C GLN A 18 8.84 -21.19 21.84
N ARG A 19 8.02 -22.20 21.52
CA ARG A 19 6.74 -22.05 20.81
C ARG A 19 5.68 -21.39 21.69
N PRO A 20 5.17 -20.19 21.34
CA PRO A 20 4.09 -19.58 22.10
C PRO A 20 2.82 -20.43 22.05
N SER A 21 2.14 -20.59 23.19
CA SER A 21 0.76 -21.05 23.17
C SER A 21 -0.15 -20.02 22.50
N LEU A 22 -1.31 -20.42 22.00
CA LEU A 22 -2.28 -19.49 21.39
C LEU A 22 -2.60 -18.29 22.32
N LYS A 23 -2.77 -18.55 23.62
CA LYS A 23 -3.04 -17.49 24.60
C LYS A 23 -1.87 -16.50 24.69
N GLN A 24 -0.63 -17.00 24.68
CA GLN A 24 0.57 -16.16 24.70
C GLN A 24 0.74 -15.39 23.39
N ALA A 25 0.46 -16.01 22.24
CA ALA A 25 0.52 -15.37 20.92
C ALA A 25 -0.49 -14.22 20.79
N LEU A 26 -1.64 -14.29 21.47
CA LEU A 26 -2.62 -13.21 21.50
C LEU A 26 -2.19 -12.01 22.34
N VAL A 27 -1.26 -12.16 23.30
CA VAL A 27 -0.84 -11.05 24.18
C VAL A 27 -0.18 -9.91 23.39
N PRO A 28 0.83 -10.14 22.52
CA PRO A 28 1.37 -9.10 21.63
C PRO A 28 0.32 -8.40 20.77
N VAL A 29 -0.61 -9.17 20.21
CA VAL A 29 -1.66 -8.66 19.31
C VAL A 29 -2.60 -7.72 20.07
N LEU A 30 -3.11 -8.17 21.21
CA LEU A 30 -3.98 -7.37 22.06
C LEU A 30 -3.23 -6.17 22.66
N GLY A 31 -1.95 -6.34 22.97
CA GLY A 31 -1.07 -5.27 23.44
C GLY A 31 -0.93 -4.16 22.39
N LEU A 32 -0.67 -4.49 21.13
CA LEU A 32 -0.63 -3.53 20.03
C LEU A 32 -1.94 -2.74 19.90
N VAL A 33 -3.07 -3.45 19.87
CA VAL A 33 -4.40 -2.81 19.79
C VAL A 33 -4.65 -1.88 20.99
N ALA A 34 -4.33 -2.35 22.20
CA ALA A 34 -4.49 -1.57 23.42
C ALA A 34 -3.58 -0.33 23.44
N PHE A 35 -2.32 -0.46 23.03
CA PHE A 35 -1.38 0.66 23.01
C PHE A 35 -1.73 1.70 21.94
N LEU A 36 -2.17 1.29 20.76
CA LEU A 36 -2.64 2.23 19.74
C LEU A 36 -3.95 2.92 20.16
N GLY A 37 -4.89 2.18 20.74
CA GLY A 37 -6.14 2.74 21.25
C GLY A 37 -5.93 3.70 22.42
N LEU A 38 -5.13 3.31 23.42
CA LEU A 38 -4.83 4.16 24.57
C LEU A 38 -3.92 5.31 24.20
N GLY A 39 -2.80 5.04 23.52
CA GLY A 39 -1.78 6.02 23.22
C GLY A 39 -2.21 7.00 22.14
N SER A 40 -2.57 6.52 20.94
CA SER A 40 -2.92 7.43 19.86
C SER A 40 -4.35 7.94 19.94
N ALA A 41 -5.34 7.08 20.17
CA ALA A 41 -6.74 7.52 20.11
C ALA A 41 -7.20 8.26 21.38
N TRP A 42 -6.77 7.84 22.58
CA TRP A 42 -7.20 8.46 23.83
C TRP A 42 -6.23 9.54 24.36
N LEU A 43 -4.92 9.26 24.37
CA LEU A 43 -3.90 10.23 24.84
C LEU A 43 -3.45 11.22 23.75
N GLY A 44 -3.77 10.97 22.48
CA GLY A 44 -3.33 11.83 21.36
C GLY A 44 -1.83 11.75 21.06
N LEU A 45 -1.17 10.65 21.45
CA LEU A 45 0.25 10.43 21.15
C LEU A 45 0.46 10.04 19.69
N ASP A 46 1.58 10.49 19.12
CA ASP A 46 2.03 10.03 17.82
C ASP A 46 2.16 8.49 17.80
N PRO A 47 1.78 7.83 16.68
CA PRO A 47 1.80 6.37 16.56
C PRO A 47 3.16 5.71 16.86
N HIS A 48 4.27 6.46 16.75
CA HIS A 48 5.60 5.99 17.14
C HIS A 48 5.64 5.47 18.57
N ILE A 49 4.98 6.17 19.51
CA ILE A 49 5.07 5.85 20.93
C ILE A 49 4.37 4.51 21.26
N PRO A 50 3.10 4.30 20.86
CA PRO A 50 2.48 2.97 20.95
C PRO A 50 3.26 1.85 20.31
N LEU A 51 3.84 2.09 19.11
CA LEU A 51 4.64 1.08 18.41
C LEU A 51 5.89 0.71 19.22
N ILE A 52 6.56 1.69 19.83
CA ILE A 52 7.72 1.44 20.72
C ILE A 52 7.31 0.61 21.94
N TRP A 53 6.15 0.89 22.54
CA TRP A 53 5.62 0.07 23.64
C TRP A 53 5.34 -1.37 23.20
N SER A 54 4.79 -1.57 22.01
CA SER A 54 4.57 -2.89 21.43
C SER A 54 5.90 -3.62 21.17
N ILE A 55 6.89 -2.95 20.59
CA ILE A 55 8.24 -3.52 20.37
C ILE A 55 8.84 -3.97 21.70
N ALA A 56 8.77 -3.12 22.73
CA ALA A 56 9.26 -3.47 24.06
C ALA A 56 8.51 -4.68 24.64
N LEU A 57 7.18 -4.72 24.53
CA LEU A 57 6.38 -5.86 25.00
C LEU A 57 6.80 -7.16 24.31
N VAL A 58 6.90 -7.19 22.98
CA VAL A 58 7.26 -8.41 22.24
C VAL A 58 8.70 -8.83 22.53
N GLY A 59 9.64 -7.88 22.59
CA GLY A 59 11.02 -8.16 22.92
C GLY A 59 11.19 -8.75 24.33
N LEU A 60 10.47 -8.20 25.32
CA LEU A 60 10.48 -8.72 26.69
C LEU A 60 9.85 -10.11 26.80
N LEU A 61 8.73 -10.36 26.12
CA LEU A 61 8.11 -11.69 26.05
C LEU A 61 9.04 -12.70 25.37
N GLY A 62 9.61 -12.33 24.22
CA GLY A 62 10.59 -13.14 23.50
C GLY A 62 11.76 -13.54 24.38
N ARG A 63 12.36 -12.58 25.07
CA ARG A 63 13.55 -12.82 25.90
C ARG A 63 13.26 -13.60 27.18
N PHE A 64 12.21 -13.22 27.92
CA PHE A 64 12.01 -13.68 29.29
C PHE A 64 10.92 -14.76 29.45
N VAL A 65 10.05 -14.94 28.45
CA VAL A 65 8.97 -15.94 28.49
C VAL A 65 9.22 -17.08 27.49
N TRP A 66 9.66 -16.76 26.27
CA TRP A 66 9.89 -17.76 25.21
C TRP A 66 11.36 -18.13 25.01
N GLY A 67 12.27 -17.58 25.80
CA GLY A 67 13.67 -18.02 25.85
C GLY A 67 14.51 -17.67 24.61
N TYR A 68 14.08 -16.75 23.75
CA TYR A 68 14.90 -16.24 22.65
C TYR A 68 16.08 -15.41 23.18
N THR A 69 17.23 -15.49 22.53
CA THR A 69 18.37 -14.62 22.81
C THR A 69 18.13 -13.23 22.23
N TRP A 70 18.90 -12.23 22.66
CA TRP A 70 18.85 -10.91 22.03
C TRP A 70 19.29 -10.96 20.57
N GLU A 71 20.27 -11.82 20.25
CA GLU A 71 20.74 -12.06 18.88
C GLU A 71 19.61 -12.58 18.01
N ASP A 72 18.86 -13.58 18.46
CA ASP A 72 17.69 -14.09 17.74
C ASP A 72 16.69 -12.96 17.43
N LEU A 73 16.40 -12.10 18.41
CA LEU A 73 15.44 -11.00 18.24
C LEU A 73 15.97 -9.94 17.25
N TYR A 74 17.26 -9.61 17.29
CA TYR A 74 17.88 -8.69 16.34
C TYR A 74 17.89 -9.25 14.92
N GLU A 75 18.17 -10.54 14.73
CA GLU A 75 18.09 -11.18 13.42
C GLU A 75 16.69 -11.06 12.81
N GLY A 76 15.64 -11.22 13.64
CA GLY A 76 14.25 -11.00 13.23
C GLY A 76 13.99 -9.58 12.74
N ILE A 77 14.49 -8.59 13.48
CA ILE A 77 14.37 -7.17 13.12
C ILE A 77 15.13 -6.86 11.82
N GLU A 78 16.39 -7.29 11.71
CA GLU A 78 17.22 -7.07 10.52
C GLU A 78 16.59 -7.65 9.27
N ARG A 79 16.08 -8.88 9.37
CA ARG A 79 15.38 -9.56 8.27
C ARG A 79 14.14 -8.78 7.84
N SER A 80 13.33 -8.32 8.79
CA SER A 80 12.12 -7.54 8.47
C SER A 80 12.43 -6.19 7.85
N LEU A 81 13.46 -5.48 8.36
CA LEU A 81 13.93 -4.23 7.78
C LEU A 81 14.51 -4.44 6.38
N ALA A 82 15.25 -5.52 6.14
CA ALA A 82 15.77 -5.87 4.83
C ALA A 82 14.65 -6.13 3.81
N MET A 83 13.58 -6.84 4.22
CA MET A 83 12.38 -7.01 3.38
C MET A 83 11.65 -5.68 3.14
N GLY A 84 11.69 -4.75 4.10
CA GLY A 84 11.04 -3.44 4.00
C GLY A 84 11.89 -2.36 3.33
N LEU A 85 13.13 -2.67 2.98
CA LEU A 85 14.12 -1.68 2.52
C LEU A 85 13.63 -0.91 1.29
N GLN A 86 12.99 -1.59 0.35
CA GLN A 86 12.43 -0.95 -0.84
C GLN A 86 11.40 0.13 -0.47
N ALA A 87 10.48 -0.15 0.46
CA ALA A 87 9.48 0.81 0.90
C ALA A 87 10.13 2.02 1.59
N ILE A 88 11.15 1.81 2.41
CA ILE A 88 11.92 2.88 3.08
C ILE A 88 12.62 3.78 2.04
N LEU A 89 13.26 3.19 1.03
CA LEU A 89 13.96 3.94 -0.02
C LEU A 89 13.00 4.72 -0.93
N ILE A 90 11.83 4.14 -1.24
CA ILE A 90 10.76 4.82 -1.98
C ILE A 90 10.24 6.01 -1.17
N LEU A 91 10.02 5.85 0.14
CA LEU A 91 9.61 6.94 1.03
C LEU A 91 10.61 8.11 1.00
N PHE A 92 11.91 7.85 1.17
CA PHE A 92 12.91 8.92 1.07
C PHE A 92 12.87 9.61 -0.29
N THR A 93 12.79 8.83 -1.37
CA THR A 93 12.91 9.37 -2.72
C THR A 93 11.67 10.19 -3.13
N ILE A 94 10.46 9.73 -2.80
CA ILE A 94 9.24 10.35 -3.32
C ILE A 94 9.03 11.77 -2.81
N TYR A 95 9.34 12.05 -1.54
CA TYR A 95 9.18 13.40 -1.00
C TYR A 95 10.13 14.38 -1.70
N GLY A 96 11.33 13.92 -2.05
CA GLY A 96 12.25 14.66 -2.90
C GLY A 96 11.71 14.83 -4.33
N VAL A 97 11.15 13.78 -4.94
CA VAL A 97 10.51 13.84 -6.26
C VAL A 97 9.40 14.89 -6.30
N VAL A 98 8.44 14.82 -5.38
CA VAL A 98 7.33 15.79 -5.27
C VAL A 98 7.87 17.21 -5.22
N SER A 99 8.89 17.45 -4.38
CA SER A 99 9.51 18.76 -4.23
C SER A 99 10.16 19.24 -5.53
N THR A 100 10.93 18.37 -6.20
CA THR A 100 11.55 18.71 -7.49
C THR A 100 10.52 18.92 -8.60
N TRP A 101 9.35 18.27 -8.54
CA TRP A 101 8.27 18.43 -9.51
C TRP A 101 7.45 19.69 -9.29
N VAL A 102 7.26 20.08 -8.03
CA VAL A 102 6.73 21.42 -7.71
C VAL A 102 7.70 22.48 -8.25
N ALA A 103 9.00 22.37 -7.94
CA ALA A 103 9.99 23.34 -8.41
C ALA A 103 10.19 23.33 -9.93
N ALA A 104 9.94 22.20 -10.61
CA ALA A 104 9.95 22.11 -12.07
C ALA A 104 8.74 22.76 -12.75
N GLY A 105 7.69 23.07 -11.97
CA GLY A 105 6.39 23.48 -12.51
C GLY A 105 5.53 22.30 -12.99
N THR A 106 5.94 21.04 -12.80
CA THR A 106 5.19 19.86 -13.26
C THR A 106 3.85 19.72 -12.54
N ILE A 107 3.85 19.71 -11.20
CA ILE A 107 2.61 19.67 -10.40
C ILE A 107 1.76 20.94 -10.62
N PRO A 108 2.35 22.16 -10.58
CA PRO A 108 1.65 23.38 -10.98
C PRO A 108 0.96 23.30 -12.35
N THR A 109 1.64 22.75 -13.36
CA THR A 109 1.09 22.63 -14.72
C THR A 109 -0.03 21.59 -14.79
N LEU A 110 0.09 20.47 -14.08
CA LEU A 110 -1.01 19.49 -13.94
C LEU A 110 -2.25 20.13 -13.29
N MET A 111 -2.06 20.93 -12.24
CA MET A 111 -3.16 21.64 -11.59
C MET A 111 -3.81 22.66 -12.52
N TYR A 112 -3.00 23.47 -13.20
CA TYR A 112 -3.47 24.51 -14.11
C TYR A 112 -4.41 23.95 -15.19
N TYR A 113 -3.98 22.90 -15.91
CA TYR A 113 -4.80 22.27 -16.96
C TYR A 113 -5.88 21.33 -16.40
N GLY A 114 -5.62 20.69 -15.26
CA GLY A 114 -6.58 19.79 -14.62
C GLY A 114 -7.86 20.49 -14.18
N LEU A 115 -7.74 21.75 -13.74
CA LEU A 115 -8.88 22.59 -13.36
C LEU A 115 -9.75 23.03 -14.55
N ASP A 116 -9.21 23.06 -15.77
CA ASP A 116 -9.99 23.32 -17.00
C ASP A 116 -10.73 22.08 -17.49
N LEU A 117 -10.14 20.90 -17.27
CA LEU A 117 -10.63 19.63 -17.82
C LEU A 117 -11.66 18.93 -16.94
N LEU A 118 -11.62 19.16 -15.63
CA LEU A 118 -12.43 18.42 -14.65
C LEU A 118 -13.44 19.33 -13.97
N SER A 119 -14.61 18.77 -13.66
CA SER A 119 -15.64 19.41 -12.84
C SER A 119 -15.89 18.60 -11.56
N PRO A 120 -16.41 19.20 -10.48
CA PRO A 120 -16.64 18.48 -9.21
C PRO A 120 -17.50 17.22 -9.37
N GLN A 121 -18.45 17.24 -10.30
CA GLN A 121 -19.37 16.13 -10.55
C GLN A 121 -18.71 14.91 -11.19
N VAL A 122 -17.58 15.09 -11.89
CA VAL A 122 -16.87 13.99 -12.55
C VAL A 122 -15.50 13.71 -11.92
N PHE A 123 -15.03 14.61 -11.05
CA PHE A 123 -13.67 14.61 -10.55
C PHE A 123 -13.28 13.32 -9.81
N LEU A 124 -14.10 12.84 -8.85
CA LEU A 124 -13.77 11.65 -8.07
C LEU A 124 -13.70 10.36 -8.93
N PRO A 125 -14.72 10.01 -9.74
CA PRO A 125 -14.62 8.82 -10.59
C PRO A 125 -13.54 8.97 -11.66
N ALA A 126 -13.32 10.17 -12.22
CA ALA A 126 -12.24 10.43 -13.16
C ALA A 126 -10.87 10.24 -12.51
N THR A 127 -10.67 10.72 -11.28
CA THR A 127 -9.43 10.55 -10.51
C THR A 127 -9.13 9.08 -10.30
N ALA A 128 -10.09 8.30 -9.81
CA ALA A 128 -9.91 6.86 -9.62
C ALA A 128 -9.56 6.14 -10.94
N LEU A 129 -10.23 6.50 -12.05
CA LEU A 129 -9.98 5.91 -13.36
C LEU A 129 -8.60 6.29 -13.93
N LEU A 130 -8.25 7.57 -13.92
CA LEU A 130 -6.99 8.08 -14.46
C LEU A 130 -5.80 7.56 -13.66
N VAL A 131 -5.90 7.58 -12.33
CA VAL A 131 -4.87 6.99 -11.47
C VAL A 131 -4.80 5.48 -11.73
N GLY A 132 -5.92 4.76 -11.85
CA GLY A 132 -5.89 3.33 -12.14
C GLY A 132 -5.24 2.96 -13.47
N ILE A 133 -5.54 3.69 -14.56
CA ILE A 133 -4.91 3.49 -15.86
C ILE A 133 -3.40 3.77 -15.78
N ALA A 134 -3.04 4.88 -15.14
CA ALA A 134 -1.66 5.28 -14.96
C ALA A 134 -0.89 4.24 -14.13
N THR A 135 -1.47 3.77 -13.02
CA THR A 135 -0.84 2.78 -12.16
C THR A 135 -0.74 1.41 -12.80
N PHE A 136 -1.71 1.00 -13.62
CA PHE A 136 -1.59 -0.22 -14.43
C PHE A 136 -0.36 -0.17 -15.34
N ALA A 137 -0.10 0.97 -15.98
CA ALA A 137 1.08 1.16 -16.82
C ALA A 137 2.39 1.28 -16.02
N ILE A 138 2.34 1.85 -14.81
CA ILE A 138 3.53 1.98 -13.94
C ILE A 138 3.90 0.65 -13.28
N GLY A 139 2.91 -0.12 -12.82
CA GLY A 139 3.12 -1.27 -11.93
C GLY A 139 3.47 -0.88 -10.49
N SER A 140 3.03 0.28 -9.99
CA SER A 140 3.27 0.64 -8.60
C SER A 140 2.26 1.65 -8.07
N SER A 141 1.44 1.21 -7.11
CA SER A 141 0.52 2.08 -6.38
C SER A 141 1.25 3.21 -5.67
N TRP A 142 2.40 2.94 -5.06
CA TRP A 142 3.19 3.93 -4.33
C TRP A 142 3.70 5.01 -5.27
N THR A 143 4.36 4.65 -6.38
CA THR A 143 4.83 5.65 -7.36
C THR A 143 3.69 6.50 -7.91
N ALA A 144 2.53 5.91 -8.19
CA ALA A 144 1.38 6.63 -8.72
C ALA A 144 0.79 7.64 -7.71
N VAL A 145 0.59 7.22 -6.46
CA VAL A 145 0.12 8.13 -5.40
C VAL A 145 1.14 9.24 -5.14
N GLY A 146 2.42 8.88 -5.09
CA GLY A 146 3.54 9.79 -4.93
C GLY A 146 3.62 10.90 -5.98
N THR A 147 3.28 10.60 -7.23
CA THR A 147 3.46 11.53 -8.35
C THR A 147 2.16 12.22 -8.75
N LEU A 148 1.12 11.45 -9.07
CA LEU A 148 -0.17 11.98 -9.50
C LEU A 148 -1.06 12.37 -8.33
N GLY A 149 -0.94 11.67 -7.20
CA GLY A 149 -1.83 11.89 -6.06
C GLY A 149 -1.77 13.32 -5.52
N VAL A 150 -0.56 13.87 -5.37
CA VAL A 150 -0.36 15.26 -4.91
C VAL A 150 -1.00 16.26 -5.88
N ALA A 151 -0.86 16.05 -7.19
CA ALA A 151 -1.50 16.89 -8.19
C ALA A 151 -3.04 16.80 -8.12
N PHE A 152 -3.60 15.60 -7.95
CA PHE A 152 -5.04 15.41 -7.80
C PHE A 152 -5.57 16.02 -6.49
N ILE A 153 -4.82 15.99 -5.38
CA ILE A 153 -5.19 16.71 -4.15
C ILE A 153 -5.31 18.22 -4.44
N GLY A 154 -4.34 18.80 -5.15
CA GLY A 154 -4.39 20.20 -5.56
C GLY A 154 -5.59 20.55 -6.45
N ILE A 155 -5.86 19.72 -7.47
CA ILE A 155 -7.02 19.90 -8.35
C ILE A 155 -8.33 19.76 -7.56
N GLY A 156 -8.46 18.73 -6.73
CA GLY A 156 -9.65 18.50 -5.91
C GLY A 156 -9.94 19.66 -4.97
N SER A 157 -8.92 20.19 -4.29
CA SER A 157 -9.03 21.36 -3.44
C SER A 157 -9.47 22.61 -4.23
N GLY A 158 -8.91 22.83 -5.43
CA GLY A 158 -9.35 23.90 -6.33
C GLY A 158 -10.78 23.77 -6.85
N LEU A 159 -11.28 22.53 -6.97
CA LEU A 159 -12.68 22.22 -7.31
C LEU A 159 -13.61 22.18 -6.08
N GLY A 160 -13.10 22.47 -4.88
CA GLY A 160 -13.89 22.41 -3.64
C GLY A 160 -14.31 20.99 -3.23
N VAL A 161 -13.66 19.96 -3.77
CA VAL A 161 -13.89 18.56 -3.41
C VAL A 161 -13.10 18.24 -2.13
N PRO A 162 -13.73 17.66 -1.09
CA PRO A 162 -13.04 17.33 0.15
C PRO A 162 -11.82 16.44 -0.08
N GLU A 163 -10.66 16.84 0.45
CA GLU A 163 -9.39 16.12 0.31
C GLU A 163 -9.48 14.63 0.73
N PRO A 164 -10.22 14.25 1.79
CA PRO A 164 -10.40 12.83 2.13
C PRO A 164 -11.06 11.99 1.04
N MET A 165 -12.02 12.57 0.30
CA MET A 165 -12.68 11.89 -0.81
C MET A 165 -11.72 11.74 -2.00
N THR A 166 -10.98 12.82 -2.30
CA THR A 166 -9.94 12.83 -3.33
C THR A 166 -8.86 11.78 -3.06
N ALA A 167 -8.34 11.73 -1.83
CA ALA A 167 -7.39 10.72 -1.40
C ALA A 167 -7.96 9.29 -1.56
N GLY A 168 -9.21 9.06 -1.15
CA GLY A 168 -9.88 7.77 -1.35
C GLY A 168 -9.97 7.36 -2.82
N ALA A 169 -10.28 8.30 -3.72
CA ALA A 169 -10.33 8.07 -5.16
C ALA A 169 -8.94 7.74 -5.75
N ILE A 170 -7.91 8.50 -5.36
CA ILE A 170 -6.52 8.26 -5.74
C ILE A 170 -6.11 6.84 -5.32
N LEU A 171 -6.29 6.47 -4.05
CA LEU A 171 -5.91 5.15 -3.54
C LEU A 171 -6.68 4.03 -4.22
N THR A 172 -7.97 4.23 -4.48
CA THR A 172 -8.81 3.26 -5.20
C THR A 172 -8.26 2.97 -6.59
N GLY A 173 -7.93 4.02 -7.37
CA GLY A 173 -7.29 3.87 -8.66
C GLY A 173 -5.94 3.18 -8.54
N ALA A 174 -5.09 3.68 -7.64
CA ALA A 174 -3.73 3.22 -7.48
C ALA A 174 -3.66 1.71 -7.20
N TYR A 175 -4.38 1.23 -6.18
CA TYR A 175 -4.36 -0.18 -5.82
C TYR A 175 -5.07 -1.08 -6.85
N ALA A 176 -6.12 -0.58 -7.53
CA ALA A 176 -6.78 -1.35 -8.58
C ALA A 176 -5.90 -1.54 -9.82
N GLY A 177 -5.19 -0.49 -10.24
CA GLY A 177 -4.26 -0.56 -11.37
C GLY A 177 -3.04 -1.42 -11.08
N ASP A 178 -2.45 -1.26 -9.89
CA ASP A 178 -1.28 -2.00 -9.42
C ASP A 178 -1.52 -3.51 -9.46
N LYS A 179 -2.65 -3.95 -8.90
CA LYS A 179 -3.09 -5.35 -8.82
C LYS A 179 -3.34 -6.02 -10.19
N GLN A 180 -3.37 -5.28 -11.29
CA GLN A 180 -3.56 -5.84 -12.63
C GLN A 180 -2.32 -5.69 -13.50
N SER A 181 -1.29 -4.99 -13.03
CA SER A 181 -0.10 -4.72 -13.81
C SER A 181 0.87 -5.90 -13.81
N PRO A 182 1.35 -6.37 -14.99
CA PRO A 182 2.43 -7.35 -15.05
C PRO A 182 3.78 -6.79 -14.57
N LEU A 183 3.88 -5.48 -14.40
CA LEU A 183 5.09 -4.80 -13.91
C LEU A 183 5.07 -4.65 -12.38
N SER A 184 3.97 -5.00 -11.71
CA SER A 184 3.82 -4.80 -10.27
C SER A 184 4.64 -5.77 -9.44
N ASP A 185 5.41 -5.24 -8.49
CA ASP A 185 6.21 -6.05 -7.57
C ASP A 185 5.33 -6.97 -6.71
N THR A 186 4.16 -6.53 -6.25
CA THR A 186 3.29 -7.37 -5.42
C THR A 186 2.59 -8.44 -6.25
N THR A 187 2.16 -8.08 -7.48
CA THR A 187 1.60 -9.05 -8.43
C THR A 187 2.63 -10.12 -8.81
N ASN A 188 3.87 -9.72 -9.10
CA ASN A 188 4.97 -10.65 -9.37
C ASN A 188 5.33 -11.50 -8.14
N LEU A 189 5.36 -10.89 -6.95
CA LEU A 189 5.63 -11.59 -5.71
C LEU A 189 4.55 -12.64 -5.40
N ALA A 190 3.28 -12.27 -5.49
CA ALA A 190 2.15 -13.17 -5.21
C ALA A 190 2.18 -14.38 -6.15
N ALA A 191 2.45 -14.18 -7.44
CA ALA A 191 2.65 -15.27 -8.40
C ALA A 191 3.85 -16.15 -8.00
N ALA A 192 5.00 -15.55 -7.70
CA ALA A 192 6.23 -16.28 -7.37
C ALA A 192 6.12 -17.10 -6.07
N VAL A 193 5.59 -16.51 -4.98
CA VAL A 193 5.48 -17.20 -3.68
C VAL A 193 4.39 -18.26 -3.64
N THR A 194 3.56 -18.35 -4.67
CA THR A 194 2.53 -19.39 -4.81
C THR A 194 2.84 -20.38 -5.92
N ASN A 195 3.96 -20.21 -6.63
CA ASN A 195 4.33 -21.02 -7.79
C ASN A 195 3.23 -20.99 -8.89
N THR A 196 2.67 -19.80 -9.13
CA THR A 196 1.68 -19.55 -10.20
C THR A 196 2.36 -18.82 -11.35
N ASP A 197 2.03 -19.16 -12.60
CA ASP A 197 2.43 -18.32 -13.74
C ASP A 197 1.86 -16.91 -13.60
N LEU A 198 2.67 -15.89 -13.91
CA LEU A 198 2.29 -14.49 -13.73
C LEU A 198 1.00 -14.12 -14.48
N TYR A 199 0.85 -14.58 -15.72
CA TYR A 199 -0.32 -14.25 -16.52
C TYR A 199 -1.56 -15.01 -16.08
N ASP A 200 -1.40 -16.23 -15.55
CA ASP A 200 -2.50 -16.97 -14.94
C ASP A 200 -2.97 -16.30 -13.65
N HIS A 201 -2.05 -15.82 -12.82
CA HIS A 201 -2.36 -15.00 -11.65
C HIS A 201 -3.15 -13.73 -12.02
N ILE A 202 -2.70 -12.97 -13.01
CA ILE A 202 -3.40 -11.75 -13.49
C ILE A 202 -4.80 -12.09 -14.01
N ARG A 203 -4.95 -13.17 -14.78
CA ARG A 203 -6.24 -13.64 -15.30
C ARG A 203 -7.20 -14.03 -14.19
N ALA A 204 -6.72 -14.75 -13.17
CA ALA A 204 -7.52 -15.18 -12.02
C ALA A 204 -8.10 -13.96 -11.27
N MET A 205 -7.29 -12.93 -11.04
CA MET A 205 -7.73 -11.72 -10.35
C MET A 205 -8.67 -10.81 -11.15
N ARG A 206 -8.60 -10.84 -12.48
CA ARG A 206 -9.22 -9.84 -13.38
C ARG A 206 -10.68 -9.54 -13.04
N ASN A 207 -11.50 -10.59 -12.89
CA ASN A 207 -12.93 -10.42 -12.67
C ASN A 207 -13.21 -9.83 -11.28
N GLY A 208 -12.50 -10.29 -10.25
CA GLY A 208 -12.63 -9.75 -8.89
C GLY A 208 -12.23 -8.28 -8.81
N THR A 209 -11.11 -7.92 -9.43
CA THR A 209 -10.65 -6.53 -9.52
C THR A 209 -11.63 -5.66 -10.30
N ALA A 210 -12.13 -6.12 -11.45
CA ALA A 210 -13.09 -5.37 -12.27
C ALA A 210 -14.38 -5.09 -11.51
N VAL A 211 -14.91 -6.07 -10.75
CA VAL A 211 -16.11 -5.88 -9.93
C VAL A 211 -15.83 -4.92 -8.77
N ALA A 212 -14.75 -5.12 -8.01
CA ALA A 212 -14.41 -4.25 -6.88
C ALA A 212 -14.16 -2.79 -7.32
N PHE A 213 -13.43 -2.60 -8.41
CA PHE A 213 -13.15 -1.27 -8.96
C PHE A 213 -14.40 -0.63 -9.57
N GLY A 214 -15.22 -1.40 -10.30
CA GLY A 214 -16.49 -0.93 -10.85
C GLY A 214 -17.47 -0.46 -9.76
N LEU A 215 -17.60 -1.22 -8.68
CA LEU A 215 -18.39 -0.83 -7.51
C LEU A 215 -17.83 0.44 -6.83
N SER A 216 -16.50 0.57 -6.76
CA SER A 216 -15.86 1.78 -6.24
C SER A 216 -16.18 3.01 -7.10
N LEU A 217 -16.12 2.88 -8.44
CA LEU A 217 -16.47 3.96 -9.37
C LEU A 217 -17.93 4.39 -9.22
N VAL A 218 -18.85 3.43 -9.09
CA VAL A 218 -20.26 3.74 -8.79
C VAL A 218 -20.39 4.50 -7.47
N GLY A 219 -19.67 4.08 -6.43
CA GLY A 219 -19.60 4.80 -5.16
C GLY A 219 -19.15 6.25 -5.32
N PHE A 220 -18.10 6.51 -6.10
CA PHE A 220 -17.63 7.86 -6.37
C PHE A 220 -18.58 8.69 -7.22
N VAL A 221 -19.29 8.09 -8.19
CA VAL A 221 -20.36 8.79 -8.93
C VAL A 221 -21.45 9.24 -7.96
N VAL A 222 -21.91 8.35 -7.08
CA VAL A 222 -22.94 8.69 -6.07
C VAL A 222 -22.46 9.79 -5.14
N LEU A 223 -21.23 9.71 -4.65
CA LEU A 223 -20.63 10.75 -3.83
C LEU A 223 -20.54 12.09 -4.56
N SER A 224 -20.11 12.08 -5.83
CA SER A 224 -20.01 13.29 -6.65
C SER A 224 -21.35 13.98 -6.89
N LEU A 225 -22.47 13.24 -6.96
CA LEU A 225 -23.81 13.82 -7.05
C LEU A 225 -24.21 14.59 -5.77
N GLY A 226 -23.65 14.20 -4.62
CA GLY A 226 -23.86 14.86 -3.34
C GLY A 226 -22.96 16.08 -3.10
N ILE A 227 -21.97 16.33 -3.97
CA ILE A 227 -21.11 17.52 -3.88
C ILE A 227 -21.92 18.73 -4.35
N THR A 228 -22.66 19.32 -3.43
CA THR A 228 -23.45 20.55 -3.64
C THR A 228 -22.66 21.82 -3.27
N GLY A 229 -21.36 21.69 -2.99
CA GLY A 229 -20.49 22.80 -2.62
C GLY A 229 -20.49 23.86 -3.71
N THR A 230 -20.90 25.08 -3.38
CA THR A 230 -20.62 26.24 -4.22
C THR A 230 -19.13 26.49 -4.16
N ILE A 231 -18.38 26.12 -5.21
CA ILE A 231 -17.03 26.64 -5.40
C ILE A 231 -17.13 28.17 -5.31
N PRO A 232 -16.41 28.84 -4.39
CA PRO A 232 -16.32 30.28 -4.36
C PRO A 232 -16.10 30.83 -5.78
N ALA A 233 -16.99 31.73 -6.21
CA ALA A 233 -16.93 32.27 -7.56
C ALA A 233 -15.55 32.91 -7.79
N GLY A 234 -14.85 32.46 -8.83
CA GLY A 234 -13.50 32.94 -9.17
C GLY A 234 -12.35 32.09 -8.63
N GLN A 235 -12.56 31.15 -7.69
CA GLN A 235 -11.46 30.38 -7.08
C GLN A 235 -10.58 29.66 -8.09
N ILE A 236 -11.17 29.03 -9.11
CA ILE A 236 -10.40 28.34 -10.16
C ILE A 236 -9.50 29.34 -10.90
N ALA A 237 -10.05 30.49 -11.30
CA ALA A 237 -9.31 31.54 -11.99
C ALA A 237 -8.22 32.15 -11.10
N ASP A 238 -8.48 32.30 -9.80
CA ASP A 238 -7.50 32.80 -8.83
C ASP A 238 -6.33 31.82 -8.67
N ILE A 239 -6.62 30.52 -8.56
CA ILE A 239 -5.58 29.48 -8.50
C ILE A 239 -4.77 29.45 -9.79
N GLN A 240 -5.42 29.45 -10.95
CA GLN A 240 -4.74 29.45 -12.23
C GLN A 240 -3.87 30.71 -12.42
N THR A 241 -4.35 31.87 -12.00
CA THR A 241 -3.60 33.13 -12.04
C THR A 241 -2.37 33.06 -11.12
N ALA A 242 -2.53 32.57 -9.90
CA ALA A 242 -1.43 32.39 -8.95
C ALA A 242 -0.36 31.46 -9.54
N LEU A 243 -0.77 30.31 -10.11
CA LEU A 243 0.13 29.35 -10.75
C LEU A 243 0.87 29.97 -11.95
N ALA A 244 0.14 30.59 -12.89
CA ALA A 244 0.72 31.18 -14.10
C ALA A 244 1.59 32.41 -13.82
N SER A 245 1.40 33.08 -12.67
CA SER A 245 2.25 34.19 -12.25
C SER A 245 3.58 33.76 -11.63
N THR A 246 3.67 32.50 -11.15
CA THR A 246 4.83 31.98 -10.42
C THR A 246 5.61 30.93 -11.22
N TYR A 247 4.93 30.17 -12.08
CA TYR A 247 5.50 29.06 -12.83
C TYR A 247 5.27 29.22 -14.33
N ASP A 248 6.29 28.89 -15.12
CA ASP A 248 6.17 28.74 -16.56
C ASP A 248 5.47 27.41 -16.90
N THR A 249 4.15 27.46 -17.10
CA THR A 249 3.29 26.29 -17.38
C THR A 249 3.37 25.84 -18.84
N THR A 250 4.56 25.39 -19.25
CA THR A 250 4.85 24.95 -20.63
C THR A 250 4.76 23.42 -20.79
N LEU A 251 4.71 22.93 -22.04
CA LEU A 251 4.78 21.48 -22.29
C LEU A 251 6.09 20.85 -21.78
N LEU A 252 7.19 21.61 -21.72
CA LEU A 252 8.45 21.12 -21.16
C LEU A 252 8.36 20.88 -19.65
N ALA A 253 7.44 21.54 -18.93
CA ALA A 253 7.20 21.28 -17.51
C ALA A 253 6.70 19.84 -17.26
N PHE A 254 6.21 19.13 -18.28
CA PHE A 254 5.85 17.72 -18.19
C PHE A 254 7.01 16.75 -18.41
N LEU A 255 8.23 17.23 -18.68
CA LEU A 255 9.39 16.36 -18.88
C LEU A 255 9.64 15.38 -17.70
N PRO A 256 9.54 15.79 -16.43
CA PRO A 256 9.72 14.86 -15.31
C PRO A 256 8.67 13.74 -15.30
N LEU A 257 7.43 14.08 -15.65
CA LEU A 257 6.36 13.10 -15.82
C LEU A 257 6.65 12.16 -17.00
N ALA A 258 7.00 12.69 -18.16
CA ALA A 258 7.31 11.88 -19.34
C ALA A 258 8.46 10.89 -19.09
N VAL A 259 9.53 11.32 -18.41
CA VAL A 259 10.66 10.45 -18.04
C VAL A 259 10.21 9.36 -17.07
N THR A 260 9.49 9.74 -16.01
CA THR A 260 9.08 8.81 -14.95
C THR A 260 8.13 7.75 -15.49
N PHE A 261 7.08 8.17 -16.18
CA PHE A 261 6.08 7.26 -16.75
C PHE A 261 6.64 6.47 -17.93
N GLY A 262 7.53 7.05 -18.74
CA GLY A 262 8.19 6.35 -19.83
C GLY A 262 9.09 5.21 -19.34
N LEU A 263 9.89 5.45 -18.29
CA LEU A 263 10.72 4.41 -17.68
C LEU A 263 9.88 3.35 -16.94
N ALA A 264 8.80 3.76 -16.27
CA ALA A 264 7.89 2.83 -15.63
C ALA A 264 7.24 1.89 -16.66
N ALA A 265 6.72 2.46 -17.75
CA ALA A 265 6.13 1.68 -18.85
C ALA A 265 7.16 0.77 -19.56
N ALA A 266 8.44 1.12 -19.52
CA ALA A 266 9.54 0.29 -20.01
C ALA A 266 9.97 -0.82 -19.02
N GLY A 267 9.32 -0.93 -17.86
CA GLY A 267 9.57 -2.00 -16.89
C GLY A 267 10.79 -1.78 -15.98
N TYR A 268 11.27 -0.54 -15.83
CA TYR A 268 12.34 -0.25 -14.87
C TYR A 268 11.83 -0.29 -13.42
N PRO A 269 12.67 -0.68 -12.44
CA PRO A 269 12.27 -0.74 -11.03
C PRO A 269 11.82 0.63 -10.48
N ALA A 270 10.84 0.63 -9.58
CA ALA A 270 10.22 1.83 -9.04
C ALA A 270 11.23 2.87 -8.49
N LEU A 271 12.23 2.43 -7.74
CA LEU A 271 13.25 3.35 -7.18
C LEU A 271 14.07 4.05 -8.28
N THR A 272 14.43 3.33 -9.34
CA THR A 272 15.16 3.89 -10.50
C THR A 272 14.30 4.90 -11.23
N VAL A 273 13.02 4.57 -11.45
CA VAL A 273 12.03 5.45 -12.06
C VAL A 273 11.86 6.75 -11.27
N LEU A 274 11.71 6.66 -9.96
CA LEU A 274 11.56 7.83 -9.09
C LEU A 274 12.81 8.71 -9.06
N LEU A 275 14.00 8.12 -8.97
CA LEU A 275 15.25 8.88 -9.04
C LEU A 275 15.40 9.60 -10.38
N ALA A 276 15.14 8.92 -11.50
CA ALA A 276 15.16 9.57 -12.81
C ALA A 276 14.14 10.72 -12.89
N GLY A 277 12.97 10.55 -12.30
CA GLY A 277 11.95 11.60 -12.16
C GLY A 277 12.42 12.79 -11.33
N ALA A 278 13.13 12.57 -10.23
CA ALA A 278 13.72 13.64 -9.42
C ALA A 278 14.80 14.41 -10.19
N PHE A 279 15.68 13.70 -10.89
CA PHE A 279 16.73 14.31 -11.72
C PHE A 279 16.09 15.13 -12.85
N ALA A 280 15.10 14.58 -13.55
CA ALA A 280 14.35 15.30 -14.57
C ALA A 280 13.66 16.54 -13.99
N GLY A 281 13.10 16.45 -12.77
CA GLY A 281 12.54 17.59 -12.03
C GLY A 281 13.57 18.69 -11.78
N ALA A 282 14.73 18.33 -11.21
CA ALA A 282 15.81 19.28 -10.94
C ALA A 282 16.36 19.93 -12.23
N PHE A 283 16.52 19.19 -13.32
CA PHE A 283 16.95 19.78 -14.59
C PHE A 283 15.87 20.67 -15.20
N THR A 284 14.59 20.28 -15.10
CA THR A 284 13.48 21.08 -15.62
C THR A 284 13.33 22.39 -14.84
N SER A 285 13.52 22.38 -13.51
CA SER A 285 13.50 23.62 -12.73
C SER A 285 14.62 24.58 -13.12
N ILE A 286 15.81 24.07 -13.46
CA ILE A 286 16.92 24.90 -13.96
C ILE A 286 16.61 25.46 -15.36
N LEU A 287 16.21 24.59 -16.28
CA LEU A 287 16.09 24.92 -17.70
C LEU A 287 14.83 25.72 -18.04
N VAL A 288 13.72 25.46 -17.33
CA VAL A 288 12.42 26.06 -17.60
C VAL A 288 12.12 27.17 -16.59
N GLN A 289 12.28 26.90 -15.29
CA GLN A 289 11.91 27.85 -14.23
C GLN A 289 13.06 28.79 -13.81
N GLY A 290 14.26 28.64 -14.41
CA GLY A 290 15.41 29.50 -14.11
C GLY A 290 16.03 29.30 -12.71
N ALA A 291 15.75 28.17 -12.05
CA ALA A 291 16.34 27.87 -10.74
C ALA A 291 17.87 27.74 -10.84
N SER A 292 18.58 28.18 -9.79
CA SER A 292 20.02 27.93 -9.70
C SER A 292 20.29 26.43 -9.53
N PHE A 293 21.46 25.96 -9.98
CA PHE A 293 21.87 24.57 -9.82
C PHE A 293 21.78 24.11 -8.35
N VAL A 294 22.29 24.94 -7.42
CA VAL A 294 22.28 24.62 -5.99
C VAL A 294 20.86 24.53 -5.45
N THR A 295 20.00 25.51 -5.78
CA THR A 295 18.60 25.52 -5.34
C THR A 295 17.86 24.28 -5.84
N ALA A 296 18.01 23.93 -7.12
CA ALA A 296 17.33 22.78 -7.72
C ALA A 296 17.64 21.46 -6.99
N TRP A 297 18.89 21.27 -6.56
CA TRP A 297 19.29 20.08 -5.79
C TRP A 297 18.93 20.17 -4.32
N GLN A 298 19.03 21.35 -3.70
CA GLN A 298 18.62 21.55 -2.31
C GLN A 298 17.12 21.31 -2.13
N THR A 299 16.29 21.68 -3.12
CA THR A 299 14.84 21.40 -3.11
C THR A 299 14.53 19.92 -2.89
N PHE A 300 15.32 18.99 -3.41
CA PHE A 300 15.12 17.57 -3.14
C PHE A 300 15.19 17.28 -1.63
N MET A 301 16.16 17.88 -0.94
CA MET A 301 16.39 17.66 0.49
C MET A 301 15.47 18.49 1.40
N SER A 302 15.32 19.77 1.11
CA SER A 302 14.65 20.75 1.98
C SER A 302 13.19 21.02 1.58
N GLY A 303 12.77 20.57 0.39
CA GLY A 303 11.42 20.79 -0.10
C GLY A 303 11.19 22.14 -0.76
N THR A 304 9.93 22.57 -0.78
CA THR A 304 9.43 23.78 -1.45
C THR A 304 8.57 24.61 -0.50
N GLY A 305 8.64 25.93 -0.65
CA GLY A 305 7.76 26.89 0.00
C GLY A 305 7.48 28.05 -0.97
N PRO A 306 6.58 27.87 -1.95
CA PRO A 306 6.36 28.87 -2.99
C PRO A 306 5.59 30.08 -2.46
N GLU A 307 5.81 31.24 -3.09
CA GLU A 307 5.15 32.51 -2.78
C GLU A 307 4.30 32.97 -3.98
N THR A 308 3.13 32.34 -4.15
CA THR A 308 2.26 32.54 -5.33
C THR A 308 1.25 33.67 -5.21
N GLY A 309 1.28 34.41 -4.10
CA GLY A 309 0.25 35.39 -3.74
C GLY A 309 -1.09 34.78 -3.26
N SER A 310 -1.22 33.44 -3.27
CA SER A 310 -2.37 32.71 -2.72
C SER A 310 -1.92 31.75 -1.62
N GLU A 311 -2.41 31.95 -0.40
CA GLU A 311 -2.11 31.05 0.74
C GLU A 311 -2.55 29.61 0.46
N LEU A 312 -3.70 29.43 -0.22
CA LEU A 312 -4.18 28.12 -0.63
C LEU A 312 -3.17 27.45 -1.56
N VAL A 313 -2.75 28.12 -2.64
CA VAL A 313 -1.80 27.53 -3.59
C VAL A 313 -0.44 27.27 -2.95
N ASN A 314 0.03 28.17 -2.08
CA ASN A 314 1.26 27.98 -1.33
C ASN A 314 1.19 26.72 -0.47
N SER A 315 0.09 26.50 0.24
CA SER A 315 -0.09 25.30 1.07
C SER A 315 -0.14 24.01 0.26
N LEU A 316 -0.80 24.01 -0.90
CA LEU A 316 -0.90 22.85 -1.79
C LEU A 316 0.43 22.46 -2.45
N LEU A 317 1.31 23.43 -2.67
CA LEU A 317 2.62 23.22 -3.30
C LEU A 317 3.78 23.19 -2.28
N ALA A 318 3.51 23.43 -1.01
CA ALA A 318 4.50 23.30 0.05
C ALA A 318 4.86 21.82 0.24
N SER A 319 6.16 21.55 0.34
CA SER A 319 6.68 20.21 0.59
C SER A 319 7.88 20.31 1.52
N GLY A 320 8.05 19.33 2.40
CA GLY A 320 9.22 19.24 3.29
C GLY A 320 10.44 18.53 2.70
N GLY A 321 10.34 18.05 1.46
CA GLY A 321 11.39 17.25 0.82
C GLY A 321 11.74 15.99 1.62
N VAL A 322 12.91 15.42 1.35
CA VAL A 322 13.43 14.26 2.08
C VAL A 322 13.42 14.50 3.59
N SER A 323 13.75 15.72 4.03
CA SER A 323 13.79 16.06 5.47
C SER A 323 12.42 15.93 6.14
N GLY A 324 11.34 16.34 5.46
CA GLY A 324 9.97 16.20 5.93
C GLY A 324 9.46 14.76 6.01
N SER A 325 10.11 13.82 5.31
CA SER A 325 9.71 12.40 5.30
C SER A 325 10.11 11.62 6.56
N ALA A 326 11.02 12.16 7.38
CA ALA A 326 11.63 11.44 8.50
C ALA A 326 10.61 10.95 9.53
N TRP A 327 9.57 11.74 9.80
CA TRP A 327 8.49 11.37 10.72
C TRP A 327 7.75 10.12 10.23
N THR A 328 7.35 10.09 8.95
CA THR A 328 6.67 8.95 8.31
C THR A 328 7.57 7.72 8.27
N ILE A 329 8.84 7.91 7.93
CA ILE A 329 9.82 6.81 7.84
C ILE A 329 10.05 6.18 9.22
N ALA A 330 10.09 6.98 10.29
CA ALA A 330 10.23 6.45 11.64
C ALA A 330 9.04 5.58 12.07
N ILE A 331 7.80 5.89 11.63
CA ILE A 331 6.64 5.01 11.84
C ILE A 331 6.88 3.67 11.13
N VAL A 332 7.25 3.73 9.86
CA VAL A 332 7.48 2.53 9.03
C VAL A 332 8.58 1.66 9.64
N VAL A 333 9.72 2.21 10.05
CA VAL A 333 10.81 1.46 10.68
C VAL A 333 10.36 0.81 12.00
N ALA A 334 9.60 1.51 12.85
CA ALA A 334 9.06 0.94 14.08
C ALA A 334 8.07 -0.21 13.79
N ALA A 335 7.17 -0.02 12.83
CA ALA A 335 6.25 -1.04 12.35
C ALA A 335 6.96 -2.31 11.85
N LEU A 336 7.97 -2.15 10.98
CA LEU A 336 8.79 -3.25 10.46
C LEU A 336 9.54 -3.97 11.58
N THR A 337 10.06 -3.22 12.56
CA THR A 337 10.74 -3.78 13.74
C THR A 337 9.78 -4.66 14.54
N LEU A 338 8.56 -4.18 14.78
CA LEU A 338 7.52 -4.96 15.46
C LEU A 338 7.14 -6.21 14.67
N GLY A 339 6.93 -6.09 13.36
CA GLY A 339 6.62 -7.22 12.48
C GLY A 339 7.69 -8.30 12.50
N GLY A 340 8.96 -7.90 12.45
CA GLY A 340 10.11 -8.82 12.56
C GLY A 340 10.16 -9.55 13.90
N LEU A 341 9.87 -8.87 15.01
CA LEU A 341 9.80 -9.51 16.32
C LEU A 341 8.64 -10.52 16.41
N LEU A 342 7.46 -10.17 15.90
CA LEU A 342 6.29 -11.06 15.90
C LEU A 342 6.50 -12.33 15.05
N GLU A 343 7.20 -12.19 13.93
CA GLU A 343 7.54 -13.31 13.07
C GLU A 343 8.64 -14.17 13.71
N GLN A 344 9.71 -13.57 14.21
CA GLN A 344 10.84 -14.27 14.80
C GLN A 344 10.46 -15.07 16.05
N THR A 345 9.57 -14.52 16.87
CA THR A 345 9.05 -15.17 18.09
C THR A 345 7.98 -16.23 17.81
N GLY A 346 7.62 -16.46 16.54
CA GLY A 346 6.65 -17.49 16.15
C GLY A 346 5.19 -17.14 16.43
N VAL A 347 4.89 -15.90 16.84
CA VAL A 347 3.52 -15.44 17.09
C VAL A 347 2.66 -15.58 15.84
N LEU A 348 3.18 -15.14 14.68
CA LEU A 348 2.46 -15.26 13.41
C LEU A 348 2.21 -16.71 13.03
N ALA A 349 3.20 -17.58 13.21
CA ALA A 349 3.11 -19.01 12.88
C ALA A 349 2.03 -19.72 13.72
N VAL A 350 1.95 -19.42 15.02
CA VAL A 350 0.92 -19.97 15.93
C VAL A 350 -0.48 -19.53 15.54
N LEU A 351 -0.65 -18.25 15.18
CA LEU A 351 -1.94 -17.73 14.73
C LEU A 351 -2.36 -18.35 13.39
N ALA A 352 -1.43 -18.47 12.43
CA ALA A 352 -1.67 -19.13 11.16
C ALA A 352 -2.05 -20.60 11.33
N HIS A 353 -1.30 -21.36 12.14
CA HIS A 353 -1.59 -22.77 12.42
C HIS A 353 -2.97 -22.96 13.07
N ARG A 354 -3.37 -22.04 13.97
CA ARG A 354 -4.70 -22.11 14.59
C ARG A 354 -5.83 -21.87 13.59
N LEU A 355 -5.62 -20.97 12.62
CA LEU A 355 -6.55 -20.71 11.54
C LEU A 355 -6.68 -21.94 10.62
N GLN A 356 -5.55 -22.57 10.28
CA GLN A 356 -5.49 -23.78 9.45
C GLN A 356 -6.28 -24.96 10.02
N ARG A 357 -6.20 -25.21 11.33
CA ARG A 357 -6.94 -26.33 11.98
C ARG A 357 -8.47 -26.25 11.85
N GLY A 358 -9.01 -25.07 11.50
CA GLY A 358 -10.45 -24.88 11.30
C GLY A 358 -10.92 -25.15 9.86
N ILE A 359 -10.00 -25.38 8.92
CA ILE A 359 -10.30 -25.47 7.49
C ILE A 359 -10.83 -26.86 7.15
N GLN A 360 -12.08 -26.92 6.69
CA GLN A 360 -12.78 -28.18 6.35
C GLN A 360 -13.31 -28.21 4.91
N SER A 361 -13.11 -27.13 4.14
CA SER A 361 -13.59 -27.05 2.75
C SER A 361 -12.71 -26.11 1.91
N PRO A 362 -12.66 -26.30 0.58
CA PRO A 362 -11.90 -25.41 -0.31
C PRO A 362 -12.33 -23.94 -0.19
N ARG A 363 -13.63 -23.69 -0.01
CA ARG A 363 -14.14 -22.31 0.18
C ARG A 363 -13.61 -21.67 1.45
N LEU A 364 -13.62 -22.43 2.56
CA LEU A 364 -13.10 -21.93 3.82
C LEU A 364 -11.59 -21.71 3.73
N LEU A 365 -10.85 -22.53 2.98
CA LEU A 365 -9.42 -22.35 2.74
C LEU A 365 -9.13 -20.99 2.06
N VAL A 366 -9.79 -20.68 0.94
CA VAL A 366 -9.61 -19.40 0.23
C VAL A 366 -9.99 -18.20 1.08
N ALA A 367 -11.12 -18.27 1.80
CA ALA A 367 -11.54 -17.19 2.70
C ALA A 367 -10.54 -17.00 3.86
N SER A 368 -10.09 -18.10 4.49
CA SER A 368 -9.09 -18.08 5.56
C SER A 368 -7.74 -17.56 5.08
N THR A 369 -7.32 -17.85 3.84
CA THR A 369 -6.12 -17.24 3.24
C THR A 369 -6.23 -15.73 3.17
N GLY A 370 -7.35 -15.20 2.65
CA GLY A 370 -7.57 -13.75 2.59
C GLY A 370 -7.57 -13.10 3.98
N ILE A 371 -8.26 -13.72 4.95
CA ILE A 371 -8.25 -13.26 6.34
C ILE A 371 -6.82 -13.30 6.92
N SER A 372 -6.05 -14.36 6.63
CA SER A 372 -4.67 -14.49 7.07
C SER A 372 -3.80 -13.36 6.52
N ALA A 373 -3.94 -13.00 5.24
CA ALA A 373 -3.21 -11.88 4.64
C ALA A 373 -3.56 -10.55 5.32
N MET A 374 -4.86 -10.29 5.56
CA MET A 374 -5.30 -9.09 6.28
C MET A 374 -4.77 -9.02 7.72
N LEU A 375 -4.79 -10.15 8.43
CA LEU A 375 -4.24 -10.25 9.78
C LEU A 375 -2.73 -10.01 9.76
N THR A 376 -2.00 -10.61 8.82
CA THR A 376 -0.57 -10.35 8.68
C THR A 376 -0.30 -8.86 8.45
N ASN A 377 -1.03 -8.18 7.57
CA ASN A 377 -0.92 -6.72 7.42
C ASN A 377 -1.16 -5.97 8.74
N ALA A 378 -2.24 -6.32 9.46
CA ALA A 378 -2.59 -5.66 10.71
C ALA A 378 -1.51 -5.81 11.79
N LEU A 379 -0.82 -6.94 11.81
CA LEU A 379 0.17 -7.28 12.84
C LEU A 379 1.59 -6.87 12.47
N THR A 380 2.01 -7.14 11.23
CA THR A 380 3.39 -6.90 10.78
C THR A 380 3.60 -5.55 10.16
N ALA A 381 2.51 -4.83 9.87
CA ALA A 381 2.55 -3.51 9.26
C ALA A 381 3.31 -3.48 7.91
N GLN A 382 3.39 -4.63 7.22
CA GLN A 382 4.15 -4.81 6.00
C GLN A 382 3.44 -5.64 4.93
N GLN A 383 3.23 -5.00 3.77
CA GLN A 383 2.51 -5.57 2.64
C GLN A 383 3.17 -6.83 2.07
N TYR A 384 4.50 -6.83 1.85
CA TYR A 384 5.22 -8.00 1.34
C TYR A 384 5.02 -9.24 2.22
N MET A 385 5.04 -9.05 3.54
CA MET A 385 4.85 -10.13 4.51
C MET A 385 3.43 -10.72 4.42
N SER A 386 2.43 -9.87 4.20
CA SER A 386 1.04 -10.30 4.04
C SER A 386 0.79 -11.19 2.82
N ILE A 387 1.69 -11.14 1.83
CA ILE A 387 1.66 -12.00 0.65
C ILE A 387 2.49 -13.26 0.92
N VAL A 388 3.72 -13.09 1.37
CA VAL A 388 4.70 -14.18 1.51
C VAL A 388 4.28 -15.21 2.56
N VAL A 389 3.88 -14.77 3.77
CA VAL A 389 3.55 -15.69 4.88
C VAL A 389 2.40 -16.61 4.50
N PRO A 390 1.17 -16.13 4.24
CA PRO A 390 0.07 -17.02 3.88
C PRO A 390 0.34 -17.76 2.57
N GLY A 391 1.02 -17.15 1.59
CA GLY A 391 1.34 -17.79 0.32
C GLY A 391 2.26 -19.00 0.44
N MET A 392 3.27 -18.94 1.31
CA MET A 392 4.18 -20.08 1.55
C MET A 392 3.59 -21.09 2.54
N THR A 393 2.93 -20.62 3.61
CA THR A 393 2.43 -21.51 4.68
C THR A 393 1.21 -22.33 4.25
N LEU A 394 0.39 -21.85 3.30
CA LEU A 394 -0.85 -22.53 2.88
C LEU A 394 -0.72 -23.29 1.56
N ARG A 395 0.46 -23.25 0.90
CA ARG A 395 0.65 -23.84 -0.43
C ARG A 395 0.27 -25.32 -0.48
N ASP A 396 0.89 -26.12 0.38
CA ASP A 396 0.66 -27.57 0.41
C ASP A 396 -0.80 -27.91 0.74
N THR A 397 -1.46 -27.08 1.57
CA THR A 397 -2.88 -27.23 1.88
C THR A 397 -3.78 -26.97 0.66
N TYR A 398 -3.41 -26.07 -0.26
CA TYR A 398 -4.18 -25.89 -1.51
C TYR A 398 -4.07 -27.13 -2.40
N ASP A 399 -2.88 -27.71 -2.49
CA ASP A 399 -2.63 -28.94 -3.26
C ASP A 399 -3.44 -30.12 -2.68
N GLU A 400 -3.47 -30.28 -1.35
CA GLU A 400 -4.27 -31.31 -0.66
C GLU A 400 -5.78 -31.19 -0.93
N PHE A 401 -6.29 -29.96 -1.08
CA PHE A 401 -7.69 -29.69 -1.40
C PHE A 401 -7.98 -29.67 -2.92
N GLY A 402 -6.97 -29.93 -3.76
CA GLY A 402 -7.09 -29.94 -5.22
C GLY A 402 -7.42 -28.58 -5.82
N LEU A 403 -6.95 -27.49 -5.19
CA LEU A 403 -7.10 -26.13 -5.69
C LEU A 403 -5.91 -25.72 -6.55
N ASP A 404 -6.16 -24.95 -7.60
CA ASP A 404 -5.10 -24.35 -8.41
C ASP A 404 -4.27 -23.35 -7.58
N SER A 405 -2.96 -23.29 -7.82
CA SER A 405 -2.08 -22.29 -7.21
C SER A 405 -2.54 -20.85 -7.46
N SER A 406 -3.24 -20.62 -8.58
CA SER A 406 -3.84 -19.33 -8.91
C SER A 406 -4.91 -18.89 -7.91
N ASP A 407 -5.65 -19.81 -7.27
CA ASP A 407 -6.64 -19.49 -6.24
C ASP A 407 -5.96 -18.94 -4.98
N LEU A 408 -4.84 -19.55 -4.58
CA LEU A 408 -4.02 -19.07 -3.46
C LEU A 408 -3.43 -17.69 -3.78
N SER A 409 -2.86 -17.53 -4.97
CA SER A 409 -2.27 -16.28 -5.44
C SER A 409 -3.29 -15.13 -5.46
N GLN A 410 -4.51 -15.41 -5.92
CA GLN A 410 -5.59 -14.43 -5.97
C GLN A 410 -6.05 -14.07 -4.56
N ALA A 411 -6.15 -15.03 -3.64
CA ALA A 411 -6.59 -14.78 -2.28
C ALA A 411 -5.62 -13.85 -1.52
N ILE A 412 -4.32 -14.15 -1.57
CA ILE A 412 -3.29 -13.32 -0.90
C ILE A 412 -3.19 -11.94 -1.54
N GLU A 413 -3.27 -11.81 -2.87
CA GLU A 413 -3.16 -10.50 -3.53
C GLU A 413 -4.44 -9.67 -3.38
N SER A 414 -5.62 -10.30 -3.26
CA SER A 414 -6.90 -9.56 -3.15
C SER A 414 -7.15 -9.01 -1.74
N ALA A 415 -6.54 -9.61 -0.74
CA ALA A 415 -6.62 -9.17 0.65
C ALA A 415 -5.33 -8.49 1.14
N GLY A 416 -4.16 -9.04 0.83
CA GLY A 416 -2.86 -8.55 1.32
C GLY A 416 -2.45 -7.22 0.70
N THR A 417 -2.50 -7.07 -0.62
CA THR A 417 -2.07 -5.82 -1.28
C THR A 417 -2.89 -4.59 -0.87
N PRO A 418 -4.24 -4.59 -0.97
CA PRO A 418 -4.99 -3.36 -0.81
C PRO A 418 -5.27 -2.96 0.65
N THR A 419 -5.21 -3.88 1.62
CA THR A 419 -5.70 -3.59 2.99
C THR A 419 -4.69 -2.88 3.88
N GLY A 420 -3.39 -2.97 3.55
CA GLY A 420 -2.35 -2.29 4.33
C GLY A 420 -2.55 -0.77 4.41
N ALA A 421 -3.04 -0.13 3.34
CA ALA A 421 -3.30 1.31 3.34
C ALA A 421 -4.48 1.74 4.24
N LEU A 422 -5.28 0.82 4.79
CA LEU A 422 -6.36 1.14 5.73
C LEU A 422 -5.88 1.31 7.18
N LEU A 423 -4.61 0.98 7.46
CA LEU A 423 -4.09 0.86 8.80
C LEU A 423 -3.06 1.97 9.08
N PRO A 424 -3.28 2.87 10.05
CA PRO A 424 -2.41 4.03 10.26
C PRO A 424 -0.98 3.66 10.71
N TRP A 425 -0.80 2.49 11.32
CA TRP A 425 0.51 1.97 11.72
C TRP A 425 1.17 1.09 10.65
N HIS A 426 0.51 0.85 9.51
CA HIS A 426 1.07 0.07 8.41
C HIS A 426 1.90 0.97 7.50
N ALA A 427 3.00 0.45 6.94
CA ALA A 427 3.90 1.22 6.07
C ALA A 427 3.17 1.94 4.92
N GLY A 428 2.26 1.22 4.26
CA GLY A 428 1.36 1.78 3.24
C GLY A 428 0.44 2.88 3.78
N GLY A 429 -0.20 2.70 4.94
CA GLY A 429 -1.09 3.73 5.50
C GLY A 429 -0.35 5.02 5.88
N ALA A 430 0.82 4.87 6.52
CA ALA A 430 1.70 5.99 6.85
C ALA A 430 2.20 6.71 5.60
N TYR A 431 2.59 5.96 4.56
CA TYR A 431 2.99 6.51 3.27
C TYR A 431 1.88 7.32 2.61
N MET A 432 0.69 6.73 2.44
CA MET A 432 -0.43 7.39 1.77
C MET A 432 -0.83 8.67 2.51
N ALA A 433 -0.87 8.61 3.84
CA ALA A 433 -1.21 9.77 4.65
C ALA A 433 -0.15 10.88 4.57
N GLY A 434 1.12 10.51 4.63
CA GLY A 434 2.22 11.46 4.61
C GLY A 434 2.41 12.14 3.26
N VAL A 435 2.16 11.45 2.15
CA VAL A 435 2.30 12.03 0.79
C VAL A 435 1.10 12.86 0.40
N LEU A 436 -0.12 12.40 0.72
CA LEU A 436 -1.35 13.09 0.34
C LEU A 436 -1.75 14.21 1.31
N GLY A 437 -1.11 14.29 2.48
CA GLY A 437 -1.47 15.24 3.53
C GLY A 437 -2.78 14.93 4.25
N VAL A 438 -3.38 13.76 4.00
CA VAL A 438 -4.68 13.34 4.56
C VAL A 438 -4.46 12.15 5.48
N SER A 439 -4.87 12.25 6.75
CA SER A 439 -4.67 11.16 7.70
C SER A 439 -5.37 9.86 7.27
N THR A 440 -4.81 8.70 7.66
CA THR A 440 -5.35 7.38 7.28
C THR A 440 -6.82 7.21 7.61
N LEU A 441 -7.24 7.62 8.81
CA LEU A 441 -8.64 7.48 9.22
C LEU A 441 -9.60 8.37 8.42
N GLN A 442 -9.14 9.52 7.93
CA GLN A 442 -9.95 10.42 7.11
C GLN A 442 -10.19 9.85 5.72
N TYR A 443 -9.14 9.40 5.02
CA TYR A 443 -9.32 8.83 3.68
C TYR A 443 -9.89 7.41 3.71
N ALA A 444 -9.68 6.65 4.80
CA ALA A 444 -10.05 5.22 4.86
C ALA A 444 -11.51 5.00 4.45
N GLN A 445 -12.44 5.81 4.96
CA GLN A 445 -13.87 5.71 4.64
C GLN A 445 -14.20 5.87 3.14
N TYR A 446 -13.31 6.50 2.36
CA TYR A 446 -13.46 6.73 0.92
C TYR A 446 -12.56 5.82 0.09
N TYR A 447 -11.62 5.09 0.69
CA TYR A 447 -10.77 4.13 0.00
C TYR A 447 -11.54 2.82 -0.24
N PHE A 448 -12.50 2.89 -1.15
CA PHE A 448 -13.45 1.81 -1.42
C PHE A 448 -12.79 0.52 -1.89
N PHE A 449 -11.78 0.60 -2.75
CA PHE A 449 -11.10 -0.60 -3.26
C PHE A 449 -10.40 -1.40 -2.14
N GLY A 450 -9.90 -0.70 -1.10
CA GLY A 450 -9.31 -1.31 0.09
C GLY A 450 -10.22 -2.31 0.78
N TYR A 451 -11.52 -2.00 0.83
CA TYR A 451 -12.54 -2.88 1.39
C TYR A 451 -13.16 -3.81 0.34
N LEU A 452 -13.46 -3.30 -0.84
CA LEU A 452 -14.20 -4.05 -1.85
C LEU A 452 -13.38 -5.18 -2.46
N SER A 453 -12.06 -5.05 -2.58
CA SER A 453 -11.21 -6.13 -3.10
C SER A 453 -11.33 -7.43 -2.27
N PRO A 454 -11.09 -7.43 -0.93
CA PRO A 454 -11.28 -8.63 -0.13
C PRO A 454 -12.76 -9.04 -0.01
N LEU A 455 -13.70 -8.10 0.05
CA LEU A 455 -15.13 -8.44 0.13
C LEU A 455 -15.63 -9.15 -1.14
N VAL A 456 -15.18 -8.72 -2.32
CA VAL A 456 -15.52 -9.39 -3.59
C VAL A 456 -14.88 -10.77 -3.66
N LEU A 457 -13.64 -10.95 -3.20
CA LEU A 457 -13.04 -12.28 -3.05
C LEU A 457 -13.93 -13.19 -2.20
N PHE A 458 -14.33 -12.75 -1.01
CA PHE A 458 -15.18 -13.57 -0.13
C PHE A 458 -16.56 -13.85 -0.75
N ALA A 459 -17.17 -12.87 -1.40
CA ALA A 459 -18.44 -13.06 -2.10
C ALA A 459 -18.32 -14.08 -3.24
N PHE A 460 -17.26 -14.03 -4.03
CA PHE A 460 -16.99 -14.98 -5.12
C PHE A 460 -16.79 -16.39 -4.60
N VAL A 461 -16.00 -16.55 -3.54
CA VAL A 461 -15.77 -17.84 -2.88
C VAL A 461 -17.07 -18.43 -2.33
N LEU A 462 -17.91 -17.62 -1.68
CA LEU A 462 -19.22 -18.05 -1.19
C LEU A 462 -20.16 -18.45 -2.33
N ALA A 463 -20.12 -17.72 -3.44
CA ALA A 463 -20.93 -17.99 -4.63
C ALA A 463 -20.42 -19.16 -5.47
N GLY A 464 -19.22 -19.68 -5.21
CA GLY A 464 -18.63 -20.72 -6.06
C GLY A 464 -18.12 -20.20 -7.41
N VAL A 465 -17.79 -18.91 -7.51
CA VAL A 465 -17.40 -18.25 -8.77
C VAL A 465 -15.93 -17.88 -8.70
N GLY A 466 -15.19 -18.12 -9.80
CA GLY A 466 -13.83 -17.59 -9.95
C GLY A 466 -12.77 -18.25 -9.08
N PHE A 467 -12.97 -19.51 -8.67
CA PHE A 467 -11.92 -20.38 -8.12
C PHE A 467 -12.17 -21.85 -8.53
N SER A 468 -11.11 -22.66 -8.57
CA SER A 468 -11.13 -24.02 -9.17
C SER A 468 -11.92 -25.08 -8.38
N GLY A 469 -12.19 -24.83 -7.08
CA GLY A 469 -12.75 -25.82 -6.15
C GLY A 469 -14.18 -26.31 -6.41
N ASN A 470 -14.87 -25.84 -7.45
CA ASN A 470 -16.13 -26.43 -7.92
C ASN A 470 -15.92 -27.58 -8.94
N SER A 471 -14.70 -27.73 -9.47
CA SER A 471 -14.36 -28.76 -10.48
C SER A 471 -13.76 -30.03 -9.87
N ALA A 472 -13.34 -30.00 -8.60
CA ALA A 472 -12.78 -31.15 -7.91
C ALA A 472 -13.89 -32.09 -7.43
N ALA A 473 -13.97 -33.28 -8.02
CA ALA A 473 -14.74 -34.40 -7.51
C ALA A 473 -14.36 -34.66 -6.04
N GLN A 474 -15.35 -34.89 -5.19
CA GLN A 474 -15.13 -35.25 -3.78
C GLN A 474 -14.14 -36.41 -3.67
N PRO A 475 -13.10 -36.33 -2.82
CA PRO A 475 -12.33 -37.52 -2.46
C PRO A 475 -13.31 -38.51 -1.84
N GLY A 476 -13.46 -39.69 -2.46
CA GLY A 476 -14.27 -40.77 -1.90
C GLY A 476 -13.79 -41.09 -0.48
N PRO A 477 -14.68 -41.58 0.41
CA PRO A 477 -14.32 -41.91 1.78
C PRO A 477 -13.10 -42.85 1.78
N ALA A 478 -12.08 -42.49 2.55
CA ALA A 478 -10.86 -43.26 2.70
C ALA A 478 -11.21 -44.72 2.98
N ALA A 479 -10.68 -45.63 2.16
CA ALA A 479 -10.83 -47.05 2.39
C ALA A 479 -10.23 -47.39 3.76
N PRO A 480 -10.92 -48.20 4.59
CA PRO A 480 -10.36 -48.64 5.86
C PRO A 480 -9.07 -49.41 5.58
N ALA A 481 -8.04 -49.11 6.37
CA ALA A 481 -6.76 -49.81 6.34
C ALA A 481 -7.03 -51.32 6.40
N ALA A 482 -6.50 -52.06 5.42
CA ALA A 482 -6.43 -53.49 5.51
C ALA A 482 -5.40 -53.81 6.60
N ASP A 483 -5.88 -54.39 7.70
CA ASP A 483 -5.04 -55.14 8.63
C ASP A 483 -4.53 -56.37 7.87
N ASP A 484 -3.25 -56.37 7.52
CA ASP A 484 -2.54 -57.58 7.12
C ASP A 484 -1.85 -58.16 8.36
N ASP A 485 -2.34 -59.32 8.79
CA ASP A 485 -1.76 -60.25 9.77
C ASP A 485 -0.40 -60.82 9.32
#